data_AF-A0A7M3SDQ1-F1
#
_entry.id   AF-A0A7M3SDQ1-F1
#
_cell.length_a   1.000
_cell.length_b   1.000
_cell.length_c   1.000
_cell.angle_alpha   90.00
_cell.angle_beta   90.00
_cell.angle_gamma   90.00
#
_symmetry.space_group_name_H-M   'P 1'
#
loop_
_entity.id
_entity.type
_entity.pdbx_description
1 polymer ?
#
loop_
_entity_poly.entity_id
_entity_poly.type
_entity_poly.pdbx_seq_one_letter_code
_entity_poly.pdbx_strand_id
1 'polypeptide(L)'
;YVLVGGTVFGFYAAIYYWFPKMSGRMLDEKLGVLHFLVGFISYNALFWPMHRLGVWGMARRHHTYFVTTEEAMGALPIEAAGWNMFISVSAFIFFFSNFIMVANMIKTLIRGEKAPPDPWGGWSFEWMTESPPPTPSFDPHNLPVLTDANEHIANEPGTLSKLFNRLMVSEEDTEEVTH
;
A
#
# COMPACT_ATOMS: atom_id res chain seq x y z
N TYR A 1 7.58 -15.54 -0.91
CA TYR A 1 6.35 -14.76 -1.12
C TYR A 1 5.84 -14.08 0.13
N VAL A 2 5.37 -14.80 1.16
CA VAL A 2 4.63 -14.23 2.31
C VAL A 2 5.36 -13.09 3.03
N LEU A 3 6.60 -13.28 3.47
CA LEU A 3 7.31 -12.25 4.27
C LEU A 3 7.51 -10.96 3.47
N VAL A 4 8.07 -11.05 2.25
CA VAL A 4 8.28 -9.86 1.43
C VAL A 4 6.94 -9.25 0.99
N GLY A 5 5.99 -10.10 0.58
CA GLY A 5 4.64 -9.71 0.16
C GLY A 5 3.84 -8.99 1.24
N GLY A 6 3.93 -9.45 2.48
CA GLY A 6 3.20 -8.87 3.61
C GLY A 6 4.00 -7.78 4.33
N THR A 7 5.19 -8.14 4.83
CA THR A 7 5.98 -7.24 5.69
C THR A 7 6.65 -6.12 4.91
N VAL A 8 7.30 -6.41 3.78
CA VAL A 8 8.06 -5.39 3.05
C VAL A 8 7.13 -4.43 2.32
N PHE A 9 6.11 -4.94 1.60
CA PHE A 9 5.10 -4.05 1.01
C PHE A 9 4.24 -3.35 2.07
N GLY A 10 3.96 -3.98 3.21
CA GLY A 10 3.32 -3.32 4.34
C GLY A 10 4.16 -2.17 4.89
N PHE A 11 5.49 -2.34 4.96
CA PHE A 11 6.41 -1.26 5.33
C PHE A 11 6.43 -0.13 4.31
N TYR A 12 6.41 -0.44 3.01
CA TYR A 12 6.26 0.60 1.98
C TYR A 12 4.95 1.35 2.14
N ALA A 13 3.82 0.64 2.30
CA ALA A 13 2.52 1.25 2.52
C ALA A 13 2.54 2.17 3.75
N ALA A 14 3.15 1.73 4.85
CA ALA A 14 3.34 2.54 6.05
C ALA A 14 4.11 3.84 5.77
N ILE A 15 5.22 3.76 5.01
CA ILE A 15 5.97 4.95 4.61
C ILE A 15 5.07 5.89 3.81
N TYR A 16 4.43 5.43 2.72
CA TYR A 16 3.60 6.32 1.90
C TYR A 16 2.42 6.92 2.67
N TYR A 17 1.85 6.16 3.61
CA TYR A 17 0.72 6.60 4.43
C TYR A 17 1.13 7.65 5.48
N TRP A 18 2.16 7.39 6.29
CA TRP A 18 2.55 8.26 7.41
C TRP A 18 3.63 9.30 7.08
N PHE A 19 4.29 9.23 5.92
CA PHE A 19 5.32 10.20 5.55
C PHE A 19 4.81 11.65 5.52
N PRO A 20 3.62 11.97 4.98
CA PRO A 20 3.08 13.32 5.04
C PRO A 20 2.86 13.80 6.47
N LYS A 21 2.49 12.87 7.37
CA LYS A 21 2.27 13.18 8.78
C LYS A 21 3.55 13.51 9.52
N MET A 22 4.62 12.76 9.24
CA MET A 22 5.92 12.97 9.88
C MET A 22 6.67 14.19 9.32
N SER A 23 6.58 14.45 8.03
CA SER A 23 7.38 15.49 7.34
C SER A 23 6.62 16.78 7.04
N GLY A 24 5.28 16.76 7.13
CA GLY A 24 4.42 17.86 6.69
C GLY A 24 4.39 18.07 5.17
N ARG A 25 4.85 17.10 4.37
CA ARG A 25 4.91 17.20 2.91
C ARG A 25 4.39 15.96 2.19
N MET A 26 3.66 16.18 1.11
CA MET A 26 3.10 15.12 0.26
C MET A 26 4.18 14.51 -0.65
N LEU A 27 4.30 13.18 -0.63
CA LEU A 27 5.14 12.45 -1.59
C LEU A 27 4.58 12.59 -3.01
N ASP A 28 5.47 12.52 -4.01
CA ASP A 28 5.05 12.52 -5.41
C ASP A 28 4.40 11.17 -5.76
N GLU A 29 3.11 11.20 -6.05
CA GLU A 29 2.30 10.03 -6.36
C GLU A 29 2.80 9.29 -7.62
N LYS A 30 3.29 10.01 -8.63
CA LYS A 30 3.79 9.39 -9.87
C LYS A 30 5.02 8.55 -9.60
N LEU A 31 5.93 9.05 -8.75
CA LEU A 31 7.11 8.31 -8.32
C LEU A 31 6.74 7.16 -7.37
N GLY A 32 5.71 7.34 -6.54
CA GLY A 32 5.16 6.28 -5.69
C GLY A 32 4.61 5.10 -6.50
N VAL A 33 3.76 5.38 -7.49
CA VAL A 33 3.22 4.38 -8.41
C VAL A 33 4.34 3.70 -9.21
N LEU A 34 5.33 4.47 -9.69
CA LEU A 34 6.48 3.89 -10.39
C LEU A 34 7.27 2.93 -9.49
N HIS A 35 7.56 3.33 -8.24
CA HIS A 35 8.22 2.46 -7.27
C HIS A 35 7.41 1.18 -7.02
N PHE A 36 6.10 1.30 -6.81
CA PHE A 36 5.22 0.15 -6.61
C PHE A 36 5.21 -0.79 -7.80
N LEU A 37 5.05 -0.28 -9.03
CA LEU A 37 4.99 -1.12 -10.24
C LEU A 37 6.31 -1.84 -10.49
N VAL A 38 7.43 -1.12 -10.43
CA VAL A 38 8.77 -1.72 -10.64
C VAL A 38 9.05 -2.75 -9.55
N GLY A 39 8.78 -2.42 -8.29
CA GLY A 39 8.97 -3.32 -7.15
C GLY A 39 8.09 -4.56 -7.25
N PHE A 40 6.80 -4.41 -7.54
CA PHE A 40 5.83 -5.50 -7.63
C PHE A 40 6.11 -6.45 -8.79
N ILE A 41 6.41 -5.92 -9.98
CA ILE A 41 6.74 -6.74 -11.15
C ILE A 41 8.05 -7.49 -10.91
N SER A 42 9.09 -6.81 -10.41
CA SER A 42 10.41 -7.41 -10.18
C SER A 42 10.38 -8.45 -9.06
N TYR A 43 9.59 -8.20 -8.01
CA TYR A 43 9.32 -9.17 -6.95
C TYR A 43 8.69 -10.46 -7.49
N ASN A 44 7.66 -10.34 -8.33
CA ASN A 44 7.03 -11.52 -8.92
C ASN A 44 7.99 -12.24 -9.89
N ALA A 45 8.72 -11.50 -10.72
CA ALA A 45 9.74 -12.05 -11.61
C ALA A 45 10.87 -12.75 -10.85
N LEU A 46 11.21 -12.27 -9.65
CA LEU A 46 12.23 -12.88 -8.78
C LEU A 46 11.76 -14.21 -8.18
N PHE A 47 10.60 -14.20 -7.51
CA PHE A 47 10.19 -15.36 -6.71
C PHE A 47 9.38 -16.39 -7.49
N TRP A 48 8.69 -16.01 -8.57
CA TRP A 48 7.86 -16.94 -9.34
C TRP A 48 8.70 -18.07 -9.95
N PRO A 49 9.82 -17.79 -10.65
CA PRO A 49 10.66 -18.85 -11.21
C PRO A 49 11.27 -19.77 -10.16
N MET A 50 11.47 -19.29 -8.92
CA MET A 50 11.96 -20.14 -7.83
C MET A 50 10.99 -21.27 -7.47
N HIS A 51 9.67 -21.11 -7.69
CA HIS A 51 8.71 -22.19 -7.48
C HIS A 51 8.97 -23.31 -8.47
N ARG A 52 9.18 -22.95 -9.74
CA ARG A 52 9.50 -23.88 -10.82
C ARG A 52 10.84 -24.58 -10.57
N LEU A 53 11.89 -23.84 -10.21
CA LEU A 53 13.20 -24.39 -9.87
C LEU A 53 13.13 -25.35 -8.66
N GLY A 54 12.33 -25.03 -7.65
CA GLY A 54 12.09 -25.90 -6.50
C GLY A 54 11.42 -27.21 -6.89
N VAL A 55 10.45 -27.19 -7.80
CA VAL A 55 9.79 -28.40 -8.34
C VAL A 55 10.77 -29.27 -9.13
N TRP A 56 11.75 -28.67 -9.81
CA TRP A 56 12.84 -29.40 -10.48
C TRP A 56 13.88 -29.99 -9.53
N GLY A 57 13.71 -29.85 -8.21
CA GLY A 57 14.60 -30.46 -7.22
C GLY A 57 15.84 -29.62 -6.91
N MET A 58 15.85 -28.33 -7.27
CA MET A 58 16.90 -27.41 -6.87
C MET A 58 16.86 -27.21 -5.34
N ALA A 59 17.69 -27.97 -4.63
CA ALA A 59 17.76 -27.91 -3.18
C ALA A 59 18.21 -26.51 -2.71
N ARG A 60 17.67 -26.07 -1.57
CA ARG A 60 18.05 -24.79 -0.95
C ARG A 60 19.49 -24.84 -0.42
N ARG A 61 20.13 -23.67 -0.31
CA ARG A 61 21.45 -23.47 0.35
C ARG A 61 22.65 -24.07 -0.40
N HIS A 62 22.54 -24.29 -1.70
CA HIS A 62 23.69 -24.62 -2.55
C HIS A 62 24.18 -23.39 -3.31
N HIS A 63 25.50 -23.26 -3.41
CA HIS A 63 26.18 -22.15 -4.09
C HIS A 63 26.42 -22.43 -5.58
N THR A 64 26.48 -23.71 -5.97
CA THR A 64 26.69 -24.16 -7.35
C THR A 64 25.82 -25.38 -7.64
N TYR A 65 25.44 -25.55 -8.90
CA TYR A 65 24.64 -26.66 -9.37
C TYR A 65 25.27 -27.25 -10.63
N PHE A 66 25.23 -28.58 -10.74
CA PHE A 66 25.67 -29.28 -11.94
C PHE A 66 24.51 -29.32 -12.94
N VAL A 67 24.77 -28.80 -14.13
CA VAL A 67 23.81 -28.73 -15.22
C VAL A 67 24.31 -29.70 -16.29
N THR A 68 23.71 -30.89 -16.37
CA THR A 68 24.12 -31.96 -17.29
C THR A 68 22.92 -32.53 -18.04
N THR A 69 23.15 -32.99 -19.27
CA THR A 69 22.14 -33.71 -20.09
C THR A 69 21.97 -35.17 -19.69
N GLU A 70 22.95 -35.74 -19.00
CA GLU A 70 22.84 -37.10 -18.45
C GLU A 70 22.05 -37.07 -17.14
N GLU A 71 21.22 -38.11 -16.93
CA GLU A 71 20.48 -38.42 -15.69
C GLU A 71 21.45 -38.76 -14.54
N ALA A 72 22.34 -37.83 -14.21
CA ALA A 72 23.12 -37.88 -12.99
C ALA A 72 22.20 -37.49 -11.82
N MET A 73 22.26 -38.25 -10.74
CA MET A 73 21.45 -38.03 -9.55
C MET A 73 21.69 -36.61 -9.00
N GLY A 74 20.68 -35.73 -9.10
CA GLY A 74 20.76 -34.33 -8.69
C GLY A 74 21.14 -33.32 -9.79
N ALA A 75 21.21 -33.74 -11.05
CA ALA A 75 21.38 -32.83 -12.19
C ALA A 75 20.10 -32.01 -12.46
N LEU A 76 20.28 -30.71 -12.68
CA LEU A 76 19.19 -29.81 -13.07
C LEU A 76 19.09 -29.69 -14.60
N PRO A 77 17.89 -29.38 -15.14
CA PRO A 77 17.73 -29.10 -16.57
C PRO A 77 18.65 -27.97 -17.04
N ILE A 78 19.08 -28.01 -18.31
CA ILE A 78 19.91 -26.96 -18.92
C ILE A 78 19.32 -25.55 -18.76
N GLU A 79 17.99 -25.46 -18.77
CA GLU A 79 17.24 -24.22 -18.58
C GLU A 79 17.43 -23.59 -17.18
N ALA A 80 17.78 -24.38 -16.17
CA ALA A 80 17.90 -23.90 -14.79
C ALA A 80 18.98 -22.81 -14.65
N ALA A 81 20.03 -22.85 -15.46
CA ALA A 81 21.04 -21.78 -15.50
C ALA A 81 20.44 -20.45 -15.97
N GLY A 82 19.63 -20.49 -17.04
CA GLY A 82 18.95 -19.30 -17.56
C GLY A 82 17.95 -18.71 -16.56
N TRP A 83 17.18 -19.56 -15.88
CA TRP A 83 16.28 -19.12 -14.81
C TRP A 83 17.01 -18.49 -13.64
N ASN A 84 18.13 -19.05 -13.19
CA ASN A 84 18.96 -18.45 -12.13
C ASN A 84 19.55 -17.10 -12.53
N MET A 85 19.95 -16.94 -13.79
CA MET A 85 20.41 -15.65 -14.30
C MET A 85 19.28 -14.63 -14.33
N PHE A 86 18.09 -15.01 -14.80
CA PHE A 86 16.90 -14.15 -14.80
C PHE A 86 16.48 -13.71 -13.39
N ILE A 87 16.48 -14.64 -12.44
CA ILE A 87 16.25 -14.38 -11.01
C ILE A 87 17.26 -13.36 -10.50
N SER A 88 18.55 -13.52 -10.80
CA SER A 88 19.60 -12.62 -10.33
C SER A 88 19.41 -11.19 -10.86
N VAL A 89 19.09 -11.05 -12.15
CA VAL A 89 18.78 -9.74 -12.75
C VAL A 89 17.55 -9.12 -12.08
N SER A 90 16.49 -9.90 -11.89
CA SER A 90 15.26 -9.45 -11.21
C SER A 90 15.52 -9.01 -9.76
N ALA A 91 16.44 -9.69 -9.06
CA ALA A 91 16.84 -9.32 -7.70
C ALA A 91 17.50 -7.95 -7.66
N PHE A 92 18.40 -7.67 -8.61
CA PHE A 92 19.03 -6.36 -8.73
C PHE A 92 18.00 -5.27 -9.06
N ILE A 93 17.07 -5.52 -9.98
CA ILE A 93 16.01 -4.54 -10.31
C ILE A 93 15.15 -4.26 -9.07
N PHE A 94 14.76 -5.30 -8.32
CA PHE A 94 14.03 -5.13 -7.07
C PHE A 94 14.84 -4.31 -6.03
N PHE A 95 16.13 -4.58 -5.89
CA PHE A 95 17.01 -3.78 -5.03
C PHE A 95 17.04 -2.31 -5.47
N PHE A 96 17.27 -2.05 -6.76
CA PHE A 96 17.31 -0.69 -7.31
C PHE A 96 15.97 0.05 -7.24
N SER A 97 14.84 -0.67 -7.23
CA SER A 97 13.52 -0.04 -7.07
C SER A 97 13.40 0.78 -5.78
N ASN A 98 14.07 0.36 -4.70
CA ASN A 98 14.07 1.09 -3.42
C ASN A 98 14.72 2.48 -3.55
N PHE A 99 15.63 2.68 -4.50
CA PHE A 99 16.22 4.01 -4.74
C PHE A 99 15.21 4.98 -5.32
N ILE A 100 14.18 4.50 -6.03
CA ILE A 100 13.07 5.34 -6.49
C ILE A 100 12.31 5.91 -5.30
N MET A 101 12.03 5.08 -4.29
CA MET A 101 11.40 5.51 -3.04
C MET A 101 12.26 6.53 -2.30
N VAL A 102 13.55 6.24 -2.11
CA VAL A 102 14.48 7.16 -1.44
C VAL A 102 14.60 8.48 -2.19
N ALA A 103 14.71 8.45 -3.52
CA ALA A 103 14.73 9.65 -4.34
C ALA A 103 13.44 10.46 -4.22
N ASN A 104 12.27 9.80 -4.15
CA ASN A 104 10.99 10.47 -3.92
C ASN A 104 10.96 11.18 -2.55
N MET A 105 11.40 10.50 -1.50
CA MET A 105 11.49 11.08 -0.15
C MET A 105 12.42 12.31 -0.12
N ILE A 106 13.62 12.21 -0.70
CA ILE A 106 14.58 13.33 -0.76
C ILE A 106 14.01 14.50 -1.56
N LYS A 107 13.44 14.24 -2.75
CA LYS A 107 12.80 15.25 -3.59
C LYS A 107 11.70 15.98 -2.81
N THR A 108 10.88 15.23 -2.08
CA THR A 108 9.75 15.74 -1.31
C THR A 108 10.21 16.59 -0.12
N LEU A 109 11.28 16.21 0.58
CA LEU A 109 11.82 17.02 1.67
C LEU A 109 12.30 18.40 1.21
N ILE A 110 12.84 18.49 -0.02
CA ILE A 110 13.37 19.75 -0.57
C ILE A 110 12.26 20.58 -1.22
N ARG A 111 11.37 19.96 -2.02
CA ARG A 111 10.42 20.66 -2.92
C ARG A 111 8.98 20.14 -2.85
N GLY A 112 8.65 19.25 -1.92
CA GLY A 112 7.32 18.66 -1.81
C GLY A 112 6.25 19.68 -1.42
N GLU A 113 5.02 19.42 -1.86
CA GLU A 113 3.85 20.23 -1.50
C GLU A 113 3.53 20.07 -0.01
N LYS A 114 2.99 21.12 0.63
CA LYS A 114 2.61 21.06 2.04
C LYS A 114 1.44 20.10 2.22
N ALA A 115 1.57 19.19 3.18
CA ALA A 115 0.50 18.26 3.53
C ALA A 115 -0.54 18.96 4.41
N PRO A 116 -1.85 18.76 4.17
CA PRO A 116 -2.89 19.14 5.12
C PRO A 116 -2.80 18.29 6.42
N PRO A 117 -3.53 18.67 7.49
CA PRO A 117 -3.62 17.87 8.72
C PRO A 117 -4.07 16.43 8.47
N ASP A 118 -5.04 16.25 7.56
CA ASP A 118 -5.55 14.97 7.08
C ASP A 118 -5.48 14.90 5.54
N PRO A 119 -4.42 14.33 4.97
CA PRO A 119 -4.27 14.15 3.53
C PRO A 119 -5.07 12.98 2.96
N TRP A 120 -5.51 12.03 3.80
CA TRP A 120 -6.11 10.77 3.33
C TRP A 120 -7.58 10.59 3.71
N GLY A 121 -8.15 11.47 4.53
CA GLY A 121 -9.50 11.30 5.07
C GLY A 121 -9.56 10.23 6.16
N GLY A 122 -8.51 10.10 6.97
CA GLY A 122 -8.35 9.00 7.92
C GLY A 122 -9.24 9.14 9.17
N TRP A 123 -9.58 8.01 9.79
CA TRP A 123 -10.54 7.96 10.91
C TRP A 123 -9.90 7.89 12.30
N SER A 124 -8.61 7.60 12.36
CA SER A 124 -7.84 7.51 13.61
C SER A 124 -7.49 8.89 14.16
N PHE A 125 -7.27 8.98 15.47
CA PHE A 125 -6.86 10.23 16.15
C PHE A 125 -5.62 10.88 15.54
N GLU A 126 -4.73 10.10 14.94
CA GLU A 126 -3.53 10.63 14.29
C GLU A 126 -3.88 11.68 13.22
N TRP A 127 -5.02 11.58 12.54
CA TRP A 127 -5.43 12.53 11.50
C TRP A 127 -6.16 13.77 12.04
N MET A 128 -6.43 13.84 13.35
CA MET A 128 -7.06 15.00 14.00
C MET A 128 -6.07 16.08 14.43
N THR A 129 -4.76 15.82 14.36
CA THR A 129 -3.71 16.80 14.68
C THR A 129 -3.07 17.38 13.41
N GLU A 130 -2.22 18.39 13.54
CA GLU A 130 -1.52 19.01 12.41
C GLU A 130 -0.44 18.09 11.79
N SER A 131 0.11 18.48 10.63
CA SER A 131 1.16 17.77 9.91
C SER A 131 2.35 18.71 9.67
N PRO A 132 3.49 18.58 10.38
CA PRO A 132 3.80 17.62 11.43
C PRO A 132 3.11 17.94 12.78
N PRO A 133 2.91 16.94 13.66
CA PRO A 133 2.21 17.14 14.92
C PRO A 133 3.01 18.02 15.89
N PRO A 134 2.36 18.94 16.63
CA PRO A 134 3.00 19.71 17.70
C PRO A 134 3.38 18.81 18.88
N THR A 135 4.25 19.34 19.76
CA THR A 135 4.59 18.71 21.05
C THR A 135 4.06 19.59 22.17
N PRO A 136 3.09 19.13 22.99
CA PRO A 136 2.33 17.88 22.90
C PRO A 136 1.35 17.85 21.72
N SER A 137 0.99 16.65 21.22
CA SER A 137 0.16 16.50 20.01
C SER A 137 -1.30 16.87 20.17
N PHE A 138 -1.80 16.83 21.41
CA PHE A 138 -3.13 17.28 21.80
C PHE A 138 -3.04 18.12 23.07
N ASP A 139 -3.98 19.06 23.22
CA ASP A 139 -4.14 19.83 24.46
C ASP A 139 -4.68 18.91 25.58
N PRO A 140 -3.96 18.74 26.71
CA PRO A 140 -4.44 17.95 27.84
C PRO A 140 -5.78 18.44 28.41
N HIS A 141 -6.14 19.71 28.20
CA HIS A 141 -7.40 20.29 28.66
C HIS A 141 -8.55 20.13 27.65
N ASN A 142 -8.25 19.78 26.40
CA ASN A 142 -9.24 19.64 25.33
C ASN A 142 -8.88 18.47 24.41
N LEU A 143 -9.10 17.25 24.90
CA LEU A 143 -8.84 16.02 24.14
C LEU A 143 -9.95 15.77 23.12
N PRO A 144 -9.59 15.39 21.88
CA PRO A 144 -10.59 15.02 20.88
C PRO A 144 -11.29 13.72 21.28
N VAL A 145 -12.60 13.66 21.04
CA VAL A 145 -13.42 12.46 21.25
C VAL A 145 -13.66 11.83 19.88
N LEU A 146 -13.31 10.55 19.73
CA LEU A 146 -13.64 9.80 18.52
C LEU A 146 -15.13 9.51 18.55
N THR A 147 -15.88 10.04 17.59
CA THR A 147 -17.26 9.61 17.33
C THR A 147 -17.22 8.39 16.41
N ASP A 148 -18.18 7.47 16.58
CA ASP A 148 -18.28 6.31 15.69
C ASP A 148 -18.74 6.79 14.31
N ALA A 149 -17.90 6.60 13.29
CA ALA A 149 -18.24 6.93 11.92
C ALA A 149 -19.48 6.16 11.42
N ASN A 150 -19.82 5.03 12.05
CA ASN A 150 -21.02 4.27 11.70
C ASN A 150 -22.31 4.88 12.25
N GLU A 151 -22.29 5.81 13.20
CA GLU A 151 -23.53 6.46 13.66
C GLU A 151 -24.21 7.26 12.54
N HIS A 152 -23.43 7.85 11.63
CA HIS A 152 -23.97 8.54 10.45
C HIS A 152 -24.58 7.55 9.43
N ILE A 153 -24.02 6.35 9.30
CA ILE A 153 -24.52 5.31 8.38
C ILE A 153 -25.73 4.57 8.97
N ALA A 154 -25.73 4.32 10.28
CA ALA A 154 -26.83 3.67 10.97
C ALA A 154 -28.12 4.50 10.96
N ASN A 155 -28.00 5.82 10.92
CA ASN A 155 -29.14 6.75 10.96
C ASN A 155 -29.52 7.32 9.58
N GLU A 156 -28.77 7.02 8.51
CA GLU A 156 -29.21 7.36 7.16
C GLU A 156 -30.25 6.34 6.67
N PRO A 157 -31.48 6.76 6.35
CA PRO A 157 -32.44 5.84 5.75
C PRO A 157 -31.85 5.32 4.44
N GLY A 158 -31.73 3.99 4.31
CA GLY A 158 -31.24 3.36 3.09
C GLY A 158 -32.04 3.85 1.87
N THR A 159 -31.49 3.72 0.66
CA THR A 159 -32.16 4.16 -0.59
C THR A 159 -33.60 3.67 -0.71
N LEU A 160 -33.87 2.45 -0.24
CA LEU A 160 -35.21 1.88 -0.19
C LEU A 160 -36.12 2.56 0.85
N SER A 161 -35.58 2.94 2.01
CA SER A 161 -36.30 3.69 3.04
C SER A 161 -36.55 5.15 2.64
N LYS A 162 -35.60 5.80 1.96
CA LYS A 162 -35.80 7.12 1.33
C LYS A 162 -36.89 7.06 0.25
N LEU A 163 -36.90 6.00 -0.56
CA LEU A 163 -37.96 5.76 -1.56
C LEU A 163 -39.32 5.51 -0.89
N PHE A 164 -39.37 4.70 0.15
CA PHE A 164 -40.59 4.40 0.89
C PHE A 164 -41.16 5.63 1.59
N ASN A 165 -40.32 6.44 2.24
CA ASN A 165 -40.77 7.71 2.86
C ASN A 165 -41.30 8.69 1.82
N ARG A 166 -40.67 8.76 0.64
CA ARG A 166 -41.16 9.58 -0.47
C ARG A 166 -42.50 9.08 -1.05
N LEU A 167 -42.78 7.78 -0.96
CA LEU A 167 -44.05 7.18 -1.36
C LEU A 167 -45.14 7.28 -0.28
N MET A 168 -44.76 7.37 0.99
CA MET A 168 -45.70 7.46 2.13
C MET A 168 -46.07 8.88 2.52
N VAL A 169 -45.30 9.90 2.12
CA VAL A 169 -45.72 11.30 2.19
C VAL A 169 -46.59 11.58 0.97
N SER A 170 -47.91 11.67 1.17
CA SER A 170 -48.83 12.09 0.11
C SER A 170 -48.67 13.58 -0.16
N GLU A 171 -48.76 14.02 -1.42
CA GLU A 171 -48.59 15.42 -1.84
C GLU A 171 -49.63 16.39 -1.21
N GLU A 172 -50.65 15.89 -0.51
CA GLU A 172 -51.68 16.73 0.14
C GLU A 172 -51.17 17.57 1.32
N ASP A 173 -50.07 17.20 1.98
CA ASP A 173 -49.56 17.97 3.13
C ASP A 173 -48.56 19.08 2.75
N THR A 174 -48.20 19.21 1.47
CA THR A 174 -47.23 20.22 1.01
C THR A 174 -47.85 21.57 0.65
N GLU A 175 -49.17 21.68 0.53
CA GLU A 175 -49.86 22.95 0.20
C GLU A 175 -50.20 23.83 1.42
N GLU A 176 -50.12 23.32 2.65
CA GLU A 176 -50.50 24.12 3.84
C GLU A 176 -49.36 24.98 4.45
N VAL A 177 -48.11 24.87 3.98
CA VAL A 177 -46.96 25.57 4.62
C VAL A 177 -46.51 26.83 3.86
N THR A 178 -47.26 27.30 2.86
CA THR A 178 -47.02 28.62 2.25
C THR A 178 -48.16 29.61 2.52
N HIS A 179 -48.21 30.13 3.75
CA HIS A 179 -48.81 31.43 4.06
C HIS A 179 -48.11 32.10 5.25
#